data_AF-A0A386UR52-F1
#
_entry.id   AF-A0A386UR52-F1
#
_cell.length_a   1.000
_cell.length_b   1.000
_cell.length_c   1.000
_cell.angle_alpha   90.00
_cell.angle_beta   90.00
_cell.angle_gamma   90.00
#
_symmetry.space_group_name_H-M   'P 1'
#
loop_
_entity.id
_entity.type
_entity.pdbx_description
1 polymer ?
#
loop_
_entity_poly.entity_id
_entity_poly.type
_entity_poly.pdbx_seq_one_letter_code
_entity_poly.pdbx_strand_id
1 'polypeptide(L)'
;MTRPVTNWENEAVRGMAFTSERTHARDMKKIEALRKQQADYEALLPVEPMEVIKAALETMHPDGDSYPEGFEEAMHLAHALRPMVETLDTDEPGPDRDALLYIADRIMFGLENAARQLDHISALLGTPERIERESRKF
;
A
#
# COMPACT_ATOMS: atom_id res chain seq x y z
N MET A 1 -7.09 38.13 14.69
CA MET A 1 -6.00 37.33 15.28
C MET A 1 -6.57 36.03 15.77
N THR A 2 -6.20 34.90 15.15
CA THR A 2 -6.64 33.56 15.53
C THR A 2 -5.60 33.00 16.50
N ARG A 3 -5.96 32.80 17.77
CA ARG A 3 -5.09 32.15 18.76
C ARG A 3 -5.39 30.64 18.82
N PRO A 4 -4.39 29.78 19.09
CA PRO A 4 -4.63 28.36 19.31
C PRO A 4 -5.64 28.12 20.44
N VAL A 5 -6.52 27.14 20.26
CA VAL A 5 -7.50 26.71 21.29
C VAL A 5 -6.75 25.99 22.41
N THR A 6 -7.07 26.33 23.66
CA THR A 6 -6.39 25.81 24.84
C THR A 6 -7.00 24.49 25.32
N ASN A 7 -6.22 23.65 26.02
CA ASN A 7 -6.64 22.27 26.38
C ASN A 7 -7.96 22.21 27.17
N TRP A 8 -8.23 23.19 28.05
CA TRP A 8 -9.46 23.21 28.85
C TRP A 8 -10.72 23.52 28.00
N GLU A 9 -10.60 24.31 26.93
CA GLU A 9 -11.70 24.58 25.99
C GLU A 9 -12.06 23.32 25.19
N ASN A 10 -11.07 22.46 24.91
CA ASN A 10 -11.24 21.20 24.21
C ASN A 10 -11.89 20.11 25.07
N GLU A 11 -11.52 20.05 26.35
CA GLU A 11 -12.12 19.14 27.33
C GLU A 11 -13.59 19.47 27.61
N ALA A 12 -13.94 20.77 27.63
CA ALA A 12 -15.32 21.24 27.84
C ALA A 12 -16.31 20.73 26.77
N VAL A 13 -15.83 20.42 25.56
CA VAL A 13 -16.64 19.88 24.45
C VAL A 13 -16.37 18.39 24.18
N ARG A 14 -15.79 17.67 25.16
CA ARG A 14 -15.49 16.23 25.08
C ARG A 14 -14.64 15.83 23.85
N GLY A 15 -13.70 16.68 23.44
CA GLY A 15 -12.84 16.40 22.28
C GLY A 15 -13.52 16.58 20.92
N MET A 16 -14.73 17.13 20.86
CA MET A 16 -15.37 17.48 19.58
C MET A 16 -14.79 18.74 18.91
N ALA A 17 -13.84 19.45 19.56
CA ALA A 17 -13.21 20.65 18.98
C ALA A 17 -12.24 20.34 17.81
N PHE A 18 -12.01 19.06 17.50
CA PHE A 18 -11.00 18.64 16.50
C PHE A 18 -11.44 18.68 15.04
N THR A 19 -12.69 19.01 14.75
CA THR A 19 -13.07 19.43 13.40
C THR A 19 -13.36 20.92 13.43
N SER A 20 -12.32 21.76 13.46
CA SER A 20 -12.49 23.10 12.93
C SER A 20 -13.13 22.96 11.55
N GLU A 21 -14.10 23.80 11.20
CA GLU A 21 -14.79 23.71 9.90
C GLU A 21 -13.79 23.63 8.74
N ARG A 22 -12.66 24.32 8.89
CA ARG A 22 -11.51 24.26 7.97
C ARG A 22 -10.87 22.87 7.88
N THR A 23 -10.66 22.18 9.00
CA THR A 23 -10.15 20.79 9.03
C THR A 23 -11.14 19.85 8.37
N HIS A 24 -12.42 19.95 8.72
CA HIS A 24 -13.46 19.12 8.13
C HIS A 24 -13.57 19.32 6.61
N ALA A 25 -13.64 20.58 6.15
CA ALA A 25 -13.70 20.91 4.73
C ALA A 25 -12.47 20.43 3.97
N ARG A 26 -11.27 20.55 4.56
CA ARG A 26 -10.02 20.01 3.98
C ARG A 26 -10.08 18.49 3.85
N ASP A 27 -10.52 17.81 4.89
CA ASP A 27 -10.54 16.35 4.92
C ASP A 27 -11.63 15.81 3.98
N MET A 28 -12.79 16.45 3.90
CA MET A 28 -13.84 16.14 2.91
C MET A 28 -13.35 16.34 1.49
N LYS A 29 -12.61 17.42 1.20
CA LYS A 29 -11.99 17.63 -0.11
C LYS A 29 -10.97 16.53 -0.44
N LYS A 30 -10.20 16.06 0.56
CA LYS A 30 -9.26 14.96 0.38
C LYS A 30 -10.00 13.64 0.12
N ILE A 31 -11.07 13.35 0.85
CA ILE A 31 -11.92 12.18 0.64
C ILE A 31 -12.54 12.19 -0.75
N GLU A 32 -13.07 13.32 -1.20
CA GLU A 32 -13.66 13.46 -2.53
C GLU A 32 -12.60 13.25 -3.63
N ALA A 33 -11.40 13.81 -3.46
CA ALA A 33 -10.29 13.58 -4.38
C ALA A 33 -9.88 12.10 -4.42
N LEU A 34 -9.80 11.43 -3.28
CA LEU A 34 -9.47 10.00 -3.20
C LEU A 34 -10.57 9.13 -3.83
N ARG A 35 -11.84 9.44 -3.59
CA ARG A 35 -12.97 8.73 -4.23
C ARG A 35 -12.98 8.92 -5.73
N LYS A 36 -12.67 10.13 -6.21
CA LYS A 36 -12.53 10.39 -7.64
C LYS A 36 -11.38 9.58 -8.23
N GLN A 37 -10.21 9.59 -7.59
CA GLN A 37 -9.06 8.78 -8.03
C GLN A 37 -9.41 7.29 -8.06
N GLN A 38 -10.14 6.79 -7.06
CA GLN A 38 -10.59 5.41 -7.03
C GLN A 38 -11.56 5.11 -8.19
N ALA A 39 -12.55 5.98 -8.44
CA ALA A 39 -13.49 5.80 -9.54
C ALA A 39 -12.79 5.88 -10.92
N ASP A 40 -11.87 6.82 -11.09
CA ASP A 40 -11.07 6.98 -12.31
C ASP A 40 -10.21 5.72 -12.55
N TYR A 41 -9.59 5.16 -11.50
CA TYR A 41 -8.83 3.92 -11.57
C TYR A 41 -9.71 2.71 -11.90
N GLU A 42 -10.85 2.57 -11.21
CA GLU A 42 -11.80 1.48 -11.43
C GLU A 42 -12.42 1.49 -12.84
N ALA A 43 -12.53 2.66 -13.47
CA ALA A 43 -12.99 2.81 -14.85
C ALA A 43 -11.93 2.38 -15.89
N LEU A 44 -10.65 2.34 -15.50
CA LEU A 44 -9.55 1.88 -16.36
C LEU A 44 -9.36 0.36 -16.32
N LEU A 45 -10.00 -0.34 -15.37
CA LEU A 45 -9.83 -1.78 -15.24
C LEU A 45 -10.56 -2.52 -16.39
N PRO A 46 -9.93 -3.56 -16.98
CA PRO A 46 -10.54 -4.37 -18.01
C PRO A 46 -11.80 -5.08 -17.46
N VAL A 47 -12.80 -5.21 -18.33
CA VAL A 47 -14.10 -5.81 -18.00
C VAL A 47 -14.21 -7.22 -18.57
N GLU A 48 -13.63 -7.45 -19.75
CA GLU A 48 -13.71 -8.73 -20.42
C GLU A 48 -12.88 -9.78 -19.65
N PRO A 49 -13.44 -10.96 -19.31
CA PRO A 49 -12.77 -11.95 -18.45
C PRO A 49 -11.38 -12.35 -18.95
N MET A 50 -11.20 -12.48 -20.26
CA MET A 50 -9.90 -12.83 -20.85
C MET A 50 -8.88 -11.70 -20.74
N GLU A 51 -9.31 -10.44 -20.83
CA GLU A 51 -8.43 -9.28 -20.67
C GLU A 51 -8.02 -9.11 -19.20
N VAL A 52 -8.93 -9.38 -18.27
CA VAL A 52 -8.66 -9.41 -16.83
C VAL A 52 -7.58 -10.45 -16.50
N ILE A 53 -7.75 -11.69 -16.97
CA ILE A 53 -6.78 -12.77 -16.73
C ILE A 53 -5.43 -12.41 -17.34
N LYS A 54 -5.41 -11.88 -18.57
CA LYS A 54 -4.17 -11.46 -19.23
C LYS A 54 -3.44 -10.36 -18.45
N ALA A 55 -4.15 -9.32 -18.03
CA ALA A 55 -3.57 -8.22 -17.25
C ALA A 55 -3.06 -8.70 -15.88
N ALA A 56 -3.78 -9.62 -15.23
CA ALA A 56 -3.33 -10.21 -13.96
C ALA A 56 -2.04 -11.02 -14.15
N LEU A 57 -1.94 -11.82 -15.21
CA LEU A 57 -0.74 -12.58 -15.55
C LEU A 57 0.44 -11.67 -15.92
N GLU A 58 0.22 -10.62 -16.70
CA GLU A 58 1.26 -9.62 -17.01
C GLU A 58 1.76 -8.90 -15.75
N THR A 59 0.87 -8.64 -14.78
CA THR A 59 1.25 -8.05 -13.50
C THR A 59 2.05 -9.02 -12.63
N MET A 60 1.68 -10.31 -12.64
CA MET A 60 2.39 -11.35 -11.90
C MET A 60 3.75 -11.70 -12.52
N HIS A 61 3.83 -11.65 -13.85
CA HIS A 61 4.93 -12.22 -14.64
C HIS A 61 5.36 -11.24 -15.74
N PRO A 62 5.82 -10.03 -15.41
CA PRO A 62 6.09 -8.99 -16.41
C PRO A 62 7.12 -9.45 -17.47
N ASP A 63 8.11 -10.24 -17.06
CA ASP A 63 9.14 -10.82 -17.94
C ASP A 63 9.01 -12.35 -18.12
N GLY A 64 7.87 -12.92 -17.72
CA GLY A 64 7.63 -14.38 -17.75
C GLY A 64 8.18 -15.16 -16.54
N ASP A 65 8.62 -14.46 -15.49
CA ASP A 65 9.05 -15.04 -14.22
C ASP A 65 7.90 -15.70 -13.45
N SER A 66 8.16 -16.44 -12.36
CA SER A 66 7.11 -17.08 -11.56
C SER A 66 6.50 -16.20 -10.46
N TYR A 67 7.13 -15.05 -10.18
CA TYR A 67 6.76 -14.17 -9.08
C TYR A 67 6.82 -12.70 -9.50
N PRO A 68 6.14 -11.80 -8.75
CA PRO A 68 6.24 -10.38 -8.98
C PRO A 68 7.66 -9.85 -8.75
N GLU A 69 8.01 -8.76 -9.43
CA GLU A 69 9.36 -8.17 -9.42
C GLU A 69 9.89 -7.93 -7.99
N GLY A 70 11.12 -8.38 -7.74
CA GLY A 70 11.81 -8.19 -6.45
C GLY A 70 11.35 -9.11 -5.33
N PHE A 71 10.29 -9.92 -5.52
CA PHE A 71 9.82 -10.88 -4.50
C PHE A 71 10.85 -11.98 -4.25
N GLU A 72 11.40 -12.59 -5.32
CA GLU A 72 12.38 -13.67 -5.20
C GLU A 72 13.71 -13.18 -4.61
N GLU A 73 14.17 -11.99 -5.01
CA GLU A 73 15.32 -11.33 -4.40
C GLU A 73 15.10 -11.11 -2.90
N ALA A 74 13.96 -10.52 -2.52
CA ALA A 74 13.61 -10.29 -1.12
C ALA A 74 13.53 -11.60 -0.32
N MET A 75 13.00 -12.66 -0.90
CA MET A 75 12.94 -13.98 -0.28
C MET A 75 14.35 -14.55 -0.02
N HIS A 76 15.24 -14.50 -1.01
CA HIS A 76 16.62 -14.95 -0.85
C HIS A 76 17.39 -14.12 0.18
N LEU A 77 17.22 -12.80 0.16
CA LEU A 77 17.81 -11.90 1.15
C LEU A 77 17.29 -12.18 2.57
N ALA A 78 15.99 -12.44 2.73
CA ALA A 78 15.41 -12.81 4.02
C ALA A 78 15.98 -14.14 4.56
N HIS A 79 16.22 -15.12 3.68
CA HIS A 79 16.89 -16.36 4.06
C HIS A 79 18.35 -16.13 4.49
N ALA A 80 19.06 -15.24 3.81
CA ALA A 80 20.44 -14.88 4.14
C ALA A 80 20.55 -14.05 5.43
N LEU A 81 19.51 -13.28 5.79
CA LEU A 81 19.50 -12.41 6.96
C LEU A 81 19.68 -13.19 8.27
N ARG A 82 19.06 -14.38 8.38
CA ARG A 82 19.08 -15.19 9.61
C ARG A 82 20.51 -15.58 10.05
N PRO A 83 21.32 -16.28 9.23
CA PRO A 83 22.69 -16.63 9.63
C PRO A 83 23.57 -15.38 9.82
N MET A 84 23.35 -14.29 9.08
CA MET A 84 24.12 -13.06 9.23
C MET A 84 23.91 -12.43 10.61
N VAL A 85 22.67 -12.35 11.09
CA VAL A 85 22.33 -11.84 12.43
C VAL A 85 22.83 -12.78 13.53
N GLU A 86 22.76 -14.10 13.34
CA GLU A 86 23.24 -15.09 14.32
C GLU A 86 24.77 -15.01 14.55
N THR A 87 25.52 -14.47 13.59
CA THR A 87 27.00 -14.37 13.66
C THR A 87 27.55 -12.98 13.95
N LEU A 88 26.71 -11.94 13.95
CA LEU A 88 27.14 -10.55 14.11
C LEU A 88 27.03 -10.05 15.54
N ASP A 89 28.02 -9.29 15.99
CA ASP A 89 27.86 -8.40 17.15
C ASP A 89 27.15 -7.13 16.69
N THR A 90 25.84 -7.03 16.96
CA THR A 90 24.98 -5.94 16.47
C THR A 90 25.03 -4.68 17.35
N ASP A 91 25.75 -4.73 18.48
CA ASP A 91 25.74 -3.67 19.48
C ASP A 91 26.65 -2.48 19.10
N GLU A 92 27.61 -2.68 18.20
CA GLU A 92 28.49 -1.61 17.70
C GLU A 92 28.21 -1.21 16.24
N PRO A 93 28.16 0.10 15.92
CA PRO A 93 28.09 0.56 14.53
C PRO A 93 29.33 0.12 13.73
N GLY A 94 29.12 -0.51 12.58
CA GLY A 94 30.19 -0.95 11.70
C GLY A 94 29.68 -1.38 10.31
N PRO A 95 30.59 -1.66 9.36
CA PRO A 95 30.25 -2.02 7.98
C PRO A 95 29.26 -3.17 7.86
N ASP A 96 29.35 -4.15 8.76
CA ASP A 96 28.47 -5.31 8.78
C ASP A 96 27.03 -4.95 9.20
N ARG A 97 26.87 -4.02 10.16
CA ARG A 97 25.56 -3.48 10.55
C ARG A 97 24.94 -2.67 9.40
N ASP A 98 25.72 -1.88 8.69
CA ASP A 98 25.23 -1.09 7.55
C ASP A 98 24.80 -2.01 6.38
N ALA A 99 25.55 -3.09 6.13
CA ALA A 99 25.17 -4.11 5.16
C ALA A 99 23.87 -4.82 5.53
N LEU A 100 23.67 -5.16 6.82
CA LEU A 100 22.42 -5.74 7.31
C LEU A 100 21.23 -4.79 7.14
N LEU A 101 21.40 -3.50 7.44
CA LEU A 101 20.36 -2.49 7.23
C LEU A 101 19.99 -2.37 5.74
N TYR A 102 20.98 -2.33 4.86
CA TYR A 102 20.74 -2.33 3.41
C TYR A 102 19.96 -3.57 2.95
N ILE A 103 20.32 -4.76 3.43
CA ILE A 103 19.61 -6.01 3.10
C ILE A 103 18.16 -5.94 3.62
N ALA A 104 17.96 -5.49 4.86
CA ALA A 104 16.62 -5.33 5.43
C ALA A 104 15.76 -4.35 4.62
N ASP A 105 16.33 -3.23 4.18
CA ASP A 105 15.66 -2.27 3.31
C ASP A 105 15.26 -2.90 1.97
N ARG A 106 16.16 -3.66 1.33
CA ARG A 106 15.86 -4.36 0.06
C ARG A 106 14.74 -5.37 0.20
N ILE A 107 14.70 -6.12 1.31
CA ILE A 107 13.60 -7.04 1.63
C ILE A 107 12.29 -6.26 1.77
N MET A 108 12.30 -5.17 2.55
CA MET A 108 11.12 -4.32 2.75
C MET A 108 10.59 -3.78 1.42
N PHE A 109 11.46 -3.22 0.57
CA PHE A 109 11.05 -2.70 -0.73
C PHE A 109 10.46 -3.77 -1.64
N GLY A 110 11.08 -4.96 -1.70
CA GLY A 110 10.55 -6.08 -2.49
C GLY A 110 9.17 -6.53 -2.01
N LEU A 111 8.97 -6.64 -0.69
CA LEU A 111 7.67 -7.01 -0.11
C LEU A 111 6.60 -5.94 -0.33
N GLU A 112 6.93 -4.65 -0.22
CA GLU A 112 6.00 -3.55 -0.50
C GLU A 112 5.58 -3.51 -1.97
N ASN A 113 6.53 -3.75 -2.89
CA ASN A 113 6.23 -3.84 -4.31
C ASN A 113 5.32 -5.04 -4.61
N ALA A 114 5.65 -6.21 -4.06
CA ALA A 114 4.83 -7.41 -4.22
C ALA A 114 3.41 -7.22 -3.65
N ALA A 115 3.28 -6.57 -2.49
CA ALA A 115 1.97 -6.24 -1.91
C ALA A 115 1.16 -5.33 -2.86
N ARG A 116 1.77 -4.27 -3.40
CA ARG A 116 1.11 -3.38 -4.36
C ARG A 116 0.66 -4.12 -5.62
N GLN A 117 1.48 -5.04 -6.14
CA GLN A 117 1.13 -5.86 -7.30
C GLN A 117 -0.01 -6.84 -6.99
N LEU A 118 0.01 -7.48 -5.81
CA LEU A 118 -1.08 -8.36 -5.36
C LEU A 118 -2.40 -7.61 -5.17
N ASP A 119 -2.36 -6.38 -4.64
CA ASP A 119 -3.53 -5.51 -4.53
C ASP A 119 -4.10 -5.16 -5.92
N HIS A 120 -3.22 -4.88 -6.90
CA HIS A 120 -3.63 -4.63 -8.28
C HIS A 120 -4.28 -5.87 -8.92
N ILE A 121 -3.67 -7.05 -8.75
CA ILE A 121 -4.22 -8.33 -9.23
C ILE A 121 -5.59 -8.61 -8.59
N SER A 122 -5.72 -8.39 -7.28
CA SER A 122 -6.99 -8.53 -6.57
C SER A 122 -8.06 -7.61 -7.16
N ALA A 123 -7.72 -6.36 -7.48
CA ALA A 123 -8.64 -5.41 -8.12
C ALA A 123 -9.05 -5.87 -9.53
N LEU A 124 -8.10 -6.35 -10.34
CA LEU A 124 -8.37 -6.91 -11.66
C LEU A 124 -9.35 -8.09 -11.56
N LEU A 125 -9.04 -9.09 -10.75
CA LEU A 125 -9.84 -10.31 -10.60
C LEU A 125 -11.21 -10.05 -9.95
N GLY A 126 -11.33 -9.03 -9.10
CA GLY A 126 -12.59 -8.63 -8.48
C GLY A 126 -13.53 -7.81 -9.39
N THR A 127 -13.06 -7.40 -10.57
CA THR A 127 -13.82 -6.54 -11.49
C THR A 127 -15.09 -7.20 -12.03
N PRO A 128 -15.07 -8.47 -12.50
CA PRO A 128 -16.29 -9.15 -12.99
C PRO A 128 -17.40 -9.24 -11.93
N GLU A 129 -17.08 -9.65 -10.70
CA GLU A 129 -18.06 -9.76 -9.60
C GLU A 129 -18.59 -8.39 -9.15
N ARG A 130 -17.78 -7.33 -9.25
CA ARG A 130 -18.25 -5.95 -8.99
C ARG A 130 -19.31 -5.54 -10.00
N ILE A 131 -19.05 -5.76 -11.29
CA ILE A 131 -19.96 -5.40 -12.38
C ILE A 131 -21.29 -6.16 -12.25
N GLU A 132 -21.25 -7.44 -11.90
CA GLU A 132 -22.46 -8.24 -11.65
C GLU A 132 -23.27 -7.71 -10.45
N ARG A 133 -22.61 -7.24 -9.39
CA ARG A 133 -23.31 -6.62 -8.25
C ARG A 133 -23.91 -5.26 -8.59
N GLU A 134 -23.26 -4.49 -9.45
CA GLU A 134 -23.75 -3.19 -9.90
C GLU A 134 -24.93 -3.32 -10.87
N SER A 135 -24.91 -4.32 -11.76
CA SER A 135 -26.02 -4.59 -12.69
C SER A 135 -27.29 -5.07 -11.99
N ARG A 136 -27.16 -5.78 -10.85
CA ARG A 136 -28.31 -6.23 -10.02
C ARG A 136 -28.98 -5.13 -9.18
N LYS A 137 -28.38 -3.94 -9.09
CA LYS A 137 -28.95 -2.80 -8.31
C LYS A 137 -29.92 -1.93 -9.13
N PHE A 138 -30.05 -2.19 -10.42
CA PHE A 138 -30.97 -1.55 -11.35
C PHE A 138 -31.96 -2.58 -11.91
#